data_AF-A0A150U5G2-F1
#
_entry.id   AF-A0A150U5G2-F1
#
_cell.length_a   1.000
_cell.length_b   1.000
_cell.length_c   1.000
_cell.angle_alpha   90.00
_cell.angle_beta   90.00
_cell.angle_gamma   90.00
#
_symmetry.space_group_name_H-M   'P 1'
#
loop_
_entity.id
_entity.type
_entity.pdbx_description
1 polymer ?
#
loop_
_entity_poly.entity_id
_entity_poly.type
_entity_poly.pdbx_seq_one_letter_code
_entity_poly.pdbx_strand_id
1 'polypeptide(L)' 'MPDLDTVRQEIERMRIQIGRQRKEILQLQRAGIGTASAEALLSRMEAKVEGLCVERDALKVAQPRQSRGRVLGGRTW' A
#
# COMPACT_ATOMS: atom_id res chain seq x y z
N MET A 1 17.38 -5.79 -3.86
CA MET A 1 16.55 -4.80 -3.13
C MET A 1 15.43 -4.41 -4.08
N PRO A 2 14.15 -4.62 -3.72
CA PRO A 2 13.04 -4.18 -4.56
C PRO A 2 13.11 -2.66 -4.77
N ASP A 3 12.80 -2.20 -5.98
CA ASP A 3 12.72 -0.78 -6.27
C ASP A 3 11.46 -0.16 -5.64
N LEU A 4 11.51 1.14 -5.35
CA LEU A 4 10.37 1.87 -4.77
C LEU A 4 9.11 1.77 -5.64
N ASP A 5 9.25 1.71 -6.96
CA ASP A 5 8.14 1.51 -7.88
C ASP A 5 7.51 0.12 -7.70
N THR A 6 8.33 -0.93 -7.58
CA THR A 6 7.87 -2.30 -7.33
C THR A 6 7.04 -2.38 -6.04
N VAL A 7 7.51 -1.76 -4.95
CA VAL A 7 6.79 -1.74 -3.66
C VAL A 7 5.47 -0.97 -3.80
N ARG A 8 5.45 0.15 -4.52
CA ARG A 8 4.21 0.91 -4.78
C ARG A 8 3.20 0.10 -5.60
N GLN A 9 3.64 -0.59 -6.65
CA GLN A 9 2.79 -1.45 -7.46
C GLN A 9 2.21 -2.60 -6.64
N GLU A 10 3.01 -3.21 -5.76
CA GLU A 10 2.54 -4.30 -4.90
C GLU A 10 1.48 -3.80 -3.89
N ILE A 11 1.69 -2.64 -3.26
CA ILE A 11 0.68 -2.01 -2.38
C ILE A 11 -0.64 -1.80 -3.12
N GLU A 12 -0.59 -1.27 -4.35
CA GLU A 12 -1.80 -0.99 -5.12
C GLU A 12 -2.55 -2.28 -5.49
N ARG A 13 -1.83 -3.29 -5.98
CA ARG A 13 -2.41 -4.62 -6.28
C ARG A 13 -3.07 -5.23 -5.04
N MET A 14 -2.39 -5.16 -3.89
CA MET A 14 -2.92 -5.70 -2.65
C MET A 14 -4.16 -4.95 -2.16
N ARG A 15 -4.21 -3.62 -2.28
CA ARG A 15 -5.41 -2.82 -1.93
C ARG A 15 -6.63 -3.23 -2.77
N ILE A 16 -6.42 -3.49 -4.06
CA ILE A 16 -7.49 -4.00 -4.93
C ILE A 16 -7.97 -5.37 -4.45
N GLN A 17 -7.06 -6.27 -4.09
CA GLN A 17 -7.43 -7.59 -3.57
C GLN A 17 -8.17 -7.50 -2.23
N ILE A 18 -7.72 -6.66 -1.30
CA ILE A 18 -8.41 -6.37 -0.01
C ILE A 18 -9.83 -5.86 -0.28
N GLY A 19 -10.00 -4.93 -1.22
CA GLY A 19 -11.31 -4.41 -1.59
C GLY A 19 -12.25 -5.50 -2.14
N ARG A 20 -11.74 -6.47 -2.90
CA ARG A 20 -12.51 -7.63 -3.37
C ARG A 20 -12.86 -8.57 -2.21
N GLN A 21 -11.89 -8.89 -1.35
CA GLN A 21 -12.10 -9.77 -0.19
C GLN A 21 -13.18 -9.21 0.75
N ARG A 22 -13.19 -7.90 0.99
CA ARG A 22 -14.23 -7.23 1.80
C ARG A 22 -15.62 -7.37 1.18
N LYS A 23 -15.74 -7.29 -0.15
CA LYS A 23 -17.02 -7.48 -0.85
C LYS A 23 -17.51 -8.92 -0.75
N GLU A 24 -16.60 -9.88 -0.87
CA GLU A 24 -16.92 -11.31 -0.73
C GLU A 24 -17.37 -11.64 0.70
N ILE A 25 -16.65 -11.15 1.72
CA ILE A 25 -17.05 -11.28 3.13
C ILE A 25 -18.46 -10.72 3.35
N LEU A 26 -18.76 -9.53 2.82
CA LEU A 26 -20.09 -8.94 2.95
C LEU A 26 -21.18 -9.79 2.27
N GLN A 27 -20.89 -10.40 1.13
CA GLN A 27 -21.83 -11.31 0.45
C GLN A 27 -22.09 -12.58 1.27
N LEU A 28 -21.03 -13.18 1.82
CA LEU A 28 -21.12 -14.36 2.68
C LEU A 28 -21.91 -14.06 3.97
N GLN A 29 -21.63 -12.92 4.62
CA GLN A 29 -22.38 -12.47 5.81
C GLN A 29 -23.87 -12.28 5.51
N ARG A 30 -24.21 -11.67 4.36
CA ARG A 30 -25.61 -11.51 3.92
C ARG A 30 -26.31 -12.84 3.65
N ALA A 31 -25.56 -13.86 3.23
CA ALA A 31 -26.06 -15.22 3.06
C ALA A 31 -26.11 -16.02 4.38
N GLY A 32 -25.72 -15.44 5.51
CA GLY A 32 -25.66 -16.11 6.81
C GLY A 32 -24.53 -17.14 6.92
N ILE A 33 -23.54 -17.09 6.03
CA ILE A 33 -22.39 -17.99 6.01
C ILE A 33 -21.31 -17.44 6.94
N GLY A 34 -20.75 -18.29 7.80
CA GLY A 34 -19.66 -17.90 8.70
C GLY A 34 -18.42 -17.40 7.95
N THR A 35 -17.93 -16.22 8.29
CA THR A 35 -16.82 -15.54 7.59
C THR A 35 -15.49 -15.51 8.35
N ALA A 36 -15.38 -16.22 9.48
CA ALA A 36 -14.20 -16.15 10.36
C ALA A 36 -12.87 -16.41 9.64
N SER A 37 -12.81 -17.39 8.73
CA SER A 37 -11.60 -17.70 7.96
C SER A 37 -11.25 -16.60 6.94
N ALA A 38 -12.25 -16.02 6.30
CA ALA A 38 -12.09 -14.94 5.34
C ALA A 38 -11.65 -13.63 6.01
N GLU A 39 -12.18 -13.35 7.22
CA GLU A 39 -11.77 -12.21 8.05
C GLU A 39 -10.32 -12.36 8.54
N ALA A 40 -9.93 -13.57 8.96
CA ALA A 40 -8.54 -13.85 9.32
C ALA A 40 -7.58 -13.67 8.12
N LEU A 41 -8.00 -14.06 6.91
CA LEU A 41 -7.23 -13.78 5.69
C LEU A 41 -7.12 -12.28 5.42
N LEU A 42 -8.24 -11.55 5.51
CA LEU A 42 -8.27 -10.10 5.32
C LEU A 42 -7.30 -9.40 6.27
N SER A 43 -7.31 -9.76 7.54
CA SER A 43 -6.40 -9.19 8.55
C SER A 43 -4.92 -9.42 8.19
N ARG A 44 -4.55 -10.61 7.72
CA ARG A 44 -3.17 -10.89 7.27
C ARG A 44 -2.78 -10.08 6.03
N MET A 45 -3.71 -9.88 5.10
CA MET A 45 -3.47 -9.04 3.92
C MET A 45 -3.25 -7.59 4.31
N GLU A 46 -4.04 -7.06 5.24
CA GLU A 46 -3.90 -5.70 5.78
C GLU A 46 -2.56 -5.51 6.50
N ALA A 47 -2.16 -6.46 7.35
CA ALA A 47 -0.87 -6.45 8.03
C ALA A 47 0.31 -6.46 7.03
N LYS A 48 0.21 -7.23 5.94
CA LYS A 48 1.23 -7.22 4.88
C LYS A 48 1.30 -5.86 4.16
N VAL A 49 0.17 -5.21 3.87
CA VAL A 49 0.16 -3.87 3.26
C VAL A 49 0.79 -2.83 4.18
N GLU A 50 0.55 -2.93 5.49
CA GLU A 50 1.19 -2.07 6.49
C GLU A 50 2.72 -2.24 6.45
N GLY A 51 3.21 -3.49 6.42
CA GLY A 51 4.64 -3.79 6.26
C GLY A 51 5.24 -3.20 4.97
N LEU A 52 4.56 -3.33 3.84
CA LEU A 52 4.99 -2.73 2.58
C LEU A 52 5.00 -1.19 2.64
N CYS A 53 4.07 -0.57 3.37
CA CYS A 53 4.08 0.88 3.57
C CYS A 53 5.31 1.34 4.37
N VAL A 54 5.67 0.60 5.42
CA VAL A 54 6.89 0.86 6.20
C VAL A 54 8.13 0.71 5.32
N GLU A 55 8.21 -0.36 4.51
CA GLU A 55 9.31 -0.58 3.57
C GLU A 55 9.41 0.55 2.54
N ARG A 56 8.29 0.95 1.94
CA ARG A 56 8.22 2.10 1.02
C ARG A 56 8.78 3.36 1.66
N ASP A 57 8.42 3.63 2.91
CA ASP A 57 8.84 4.85 3.60
C ASP A 57 10.33 4.80 3.96
N ALA A 58 10.86 3.63 4.33
CA ALA A 58 12.29 3.41 4.49
C ALA A 58 13.05 3.61 3.18
N LEU A 59 12.56 3.07 2.05
CA LEU A 59 13.14 3.25 0.72
C LEU A 59 13.10 4.71 0.25
N LYS A 60 12.07 5.46 0.62
CA LYS A 60 11.97 6.91 0.33
C LYS A 60 13.00 7.73 1.10
N VAL A 61 13.34 7.33 2.33
CA VAL A 61 14.38 7.99 3.15
C VAL A 61 15.78 7.59 2.66
N ALA A 62 15.97 6.31 2.31
CA ALA A 62 17.24 5.77 1.84
C ALA A 62 17.61 6.25 0.44
N GLN A 63 16.63 6.55 -0.42
CA GLN A 63 16.92 7.22 -1.69
C GLN A 63 17.51 8.60 -1.39
N PRO A 64 18.74 8.91 -1.86
CA PRO A 64 19.25 10.26 -1.78
C PRO A 64 18.21 11.13 -2.46
N ARG A 65 17.67 12.13 -1.74
CA ARG A 65 16.88 13.19 -2.38
C ARG A 65 17.78 13.69 -3.49
N GLN A 66 17.50 13.31 -4.74
CA GLN A 66 18.07 14.02 -5.87
C GLN A 66 17.70 15.45 -5.57
N SER A 67 18.71 16.23 -5.23
CA SER A 67 18.64 17.65 -5.01
C SER A 67 18.16 18.21 -6.34
N ARG A 68 16.84 18.20 -6.57
CA ARG A 68 16.22 19.06 -7.56
C ARG A 68 16.74 20.42 -7.17
N GLY A 69 17.66 20.91 -8.01
CA GLY A 69 18.47 22.08 -7.75
C GLY A 69 17.57 23.13 -7.16
N ARG A 70 17.99 23.68 -6.04
CA ARG A 70 17.33 24.80 -5.39
C ARG A 70 17.48 26.01 -6.30
N VAL A 71 16.79 26.03 -7.43
CA VAL A 71 16.66 27.20 -8.29
C VAL A 71 15.45 27.96 -7.78
N LEU A 72 15.64 28.59 -6.62
CA LEU A 72 14.93 29.83 -6.32
C LEU A 72 15.68 30.92 -7.10
N GLY A 73 15.57 30.86 -8.43
CA GLY A 73 16.05 31.92 -9.31
C GLY A 73 15.30 33.19 -8.91
N GLY A 74 16.03 34.13 -8.32
CA GLY A 74 15.50 35.42 -7.91
C GLY A 74 14.90 36.13 -9.12
N ARG A 75 13.62 36.52 -9.02
CA ARG A 75 13.05 37.49 -9.93
C ARG A 75 13.85 38.78 -9.79
N THR A 76 14.55 39.16 -10.84
CA THR A 76 15.10 40.50 -11.02
C THR A 76 14.10 41.28 -11.87
N TRP A 77 13.82 42.51 -11.43
CA TRP A 77 12.77 43.42 -11.89
C TRP A 77 12.99 43.90 -13.33
#